data_AF-A0A2M8B2X3-F1
#
_entry.id   AF-A0A2M8B2X3-F1
#
_cell.length_a   1.000
_cell.length_b   1.000
_cell.length_c   1.000
_cell.angle_alpha   90.00
_cell.angle_beta   90.00
_cell.angle_gamma   90.00
#
_symmetry.space_group_name_H-M   'P 1'
#
loop_
_entity.id
_entity.type
_entity.pdbx_description
1 polymer ?
#
loop_
_entity_poly.entity_id
_entity_poly.type
_entity_poly.pdbx_seq_one_letter_code
_entity_poly.pdbx_strand_id
1 'polypeptide(L)'
;MSRLPGDDAKGGDAPPVLRYDGRRLSPAHHLPVREVPVALTVNGVALATLIASPHDLHFLVAGFLRMQGLVRSAGDLLTLSVCEDFGAASVRIRGDVPDRVTPTFTSGCGAGISFHVPGSAGRPVQLPAAGPFVSPESLFSAMEALARASESYRGSGGIHSAGAWDGERLLLFAEDIGRHNTIDRIAGQALLGGIDLSGTILVASGRVSSEMAAKAGSLGISVIASRTSPTDLAVRICGELGITLVGYVRGRRFNVYTHPARIAAAAAERIPGVTGVILAGGRSTRMGSDKALLPYQGGRFIEAIHRRMEELFEEVIVATGETDRYDFLPCRRVTDIYPGMGALGGIHAALRASGSGKIFVVACDMPHIAPDLIRRLCSLAEEADVVVPEGEGGLEPLHAVYRKGVLPVMEDALRDGQCGVVSFFDRVRVRRVPLAEVERIDPCCSAFRNINAPEEYYRFRDGGG
;
A
#
# COMPACT_ATOMS: atom_id res chain seq x y z
N MET A 1 0.36 -52.67 28.06
CA MET A 1 -0.82 -52.02 28.69
C MET A 1 -0.47 -50.54 28.74
N SER A 2 -1.06 -49.61 28.00
CA SER A 2 -2.44 -49.43 27.52
C SER A 2 -2.48 -49.14 26.01
N ARG A 3 -3.53 -49.63 25.32
CA ARG A 3 -3.82 -49.25 23.93
C ARG A 3 -4.37 -47.82 23.92
N LEU A 4 -3.82 -46.95 23.08
CA LEU A 4 -4.45 -45.69 22.72
C LEU A 4 -5.75 -45.99 21.95
N PRO A 5 -6.87 -45.30 22.21
CA PRO A 5 -8.14 -45.57 21.55
C PRO A 5 -8.08 -45.03 20.11
N GLY A 6 -7.80 -45.92 19.16
CA GLY A 6 -7.74 -45.58 17.73
C GLY A 6 -8.20 -46.69 16.79
N ASP A 7 -8.75 -47.79 17.30
CA ASP A 7 -9.05 -48.98 16.49
C ASP A 7 -10.51 -49.06 15.99
N ASP A 8 -11.37 -48.08 16.29
CA ASP A 8 -12.81 -48.12 15.96
C ASP A 8 -13.26 -46.96 15.06
N ALA A 9 -12.55 -46.67 13.97
CA ALA A 9 -12.96 -45.65 12.99
C ALA A 9 -13.26 -46.21 11.60
N LYS A 10 -13.96 -47.34 11.52
CA LYS A 10 -14.82 -47.64 10.36
C LYS A 10 -16.23 -47.16 10.67
N GLY A 11 -16.58 -45.96 10.19
CA GLY A 11 -17.96 -45.45 10.18
C GLY A 11 -18.48 -44.84 11.49
N GLY A 12 -17.73 -43.90 12.09
CA GLY A 12 -18.28 -43.08 13.17
C GLY A 12 -19.33 -42.10 12.64
N ASP A 13 -20.59 -42.30 13.00
CA ASP A 13 -21.72 -41.44 12.66
C ASP A 13 -21.39 -39.99 13.06
N ALA A 14 -21.46 -39.06 12.10
CA ALA A 14 -21.15 -37.66 12.37
C ALA A 14 -22.06 -37.11 13.47
N PRO A 15 -21.56 -36.25 14.38
CA PRO A 15 -22.37 -35.75 15.47
C PRO A 15 -23.62 -35.05 14.93
N PRO A 16 -24.81 -35.26 15.54
CA PRO A 16 -26.05 -34.68 15.04
C PRO A 16 -25.95 -33.15 15.09
N VAL A 17 -26.04 -32.51 13.92
CA VAL A 17 -26.04 -31.05 13.81
C VAL A 17 -27.46 -30.52 13.83
N LEU A 18 -27.73 -29.53 14.66
CA LEU A 18 -29.01 -28.84 14.74
C LEU A 18 -28.87 -27.41 14.19
N ARG A 19 -29.78 -27.01 13.31
CA ARG A 19 -29.92 -25.64 12.80
C ARG A 19 -31.08 -24.94 13.49
N TYR A 20 -30.83 -23.74 14.00
CA TYR A 20 -31.86 -22.80 14.45
C TYR A 20 -32.26 -21.87 13.29
N ASP A 21 -33.54 -21.82 12.94
CA ASP A 21 -34.08 -20.99 11.86
C ASP A 21 -34.66 -19.65 12.33
N GLY A 22 -34.37 -19.25 13.58
CA GLY A 22 -35.01 -18.12 14.23
C GLY A 22 -36.28 -18.49 15.02
N ARG A 23 -36.71 -19.76 14.98
CA ARG A 23 -37.86 -20.25 15.74
C ARG A 23 -37.60 -21.59 16.43
N ARG A 24 -37.04 -22.59 15.74
CA ARG A 24 -36.86 -23.95 16.26
C ARG A 24 -35.51 -24.54 15.89
N LEU A 25 -35.06 -25.51 16.69
CA LEU A 25 -33.94 -26.40 16.31
C LEU A 25 -34.47 -27.52 15.42
N SER A 26 -33.79 -27.76 14.30
CA SER A 26 -34.09 -28.85 13.37
C SER A 26 -32.81 -29.54 12.91
N PRO A 27 -32.82 -30.86 12.63
CA PRO A 27 -31.65 -31.55 12.09
C PRO A 27 -31.13 -30.87 10.82
N ALA A 28 -29.81 -30.73 10.73
CA ALA A 28 -29.10 -30.18 9.59
C ALA A 28 -28.00 -31.13 9.13
N HIS A 29 -27.84 -31.23 7.81
CA HIS A 29 -26.75 -31.99 7.19
C HIS A 29 -25.59 -31.04 6.89
N HIS A 30 -24.87 -30.62 7.93
CA HIS A 30 -23.62 -29.87 7.77
C HIS A 30 -22.55 -30.56 8.59
N LEU A 31 -21.55 -31.16 7.92
CA LEU A 31 -20.45 -31.80 8.62
C LEU A 31 -19.45 -30.74 9.10
N PRO A 32 -18.90 -30.86 10.32
CA PRO A 32 -17.75 -30.07 10.72
C PRO A 32 -16.56 -30.32 9.79
N VAL A 33 -15.73 -29.29 9.61
CA VAL A 33 -14.44 -29.43 8.94
C VAL A 33 -13.58 -30.43 9.71
N ARG A 34 -12.98 -31.39 8.99
CA ARG A 34 -12.06 -32.37 9.59
C ARG A 34 -10.68 -31.77 9.75
N GLU A 35 -10.11 -31.96 10.93
CA GLU A 35 -8.72 -31.66 11.27
C GLU A 35 -8.03 -32.97 11.64
N VAL A 36 -6.89 -33.27 11.03
CA VAL A 36 -6.14 -34.51 11.28
C VAL A 36 -4.69 -34.22 11.68
N PRO A 37 -4.14 -34.92 12.67
CA PRO A 37 -2.71 -34.92 12.92
C PRO A 37 -1.99 -35.74 11.84
N VAL A 38 -0.95 -35.17 11.26
CA VAL A 38 -0.12 -35.78 10.22
C VAL A 38 1.29 -35.98 10.78
N ALA A 39 1.59 -37.20 11.23
CA ALA A 39 2.90 -37.57 11.74
C ALA A 39 3.92 -37.67 10.58
N LEU A 40 4.96 -36.84 10.60
CA LEU A 40 5.95 -36.75 9.54
C LEU A 40 7.28 -37.37 9.99
N THR A 41 7.70 -38.42 9.27
CA THR A 41 9.00 -39.05 9.42
C THR A 41 9.87 -38.75 8.20
N VAL A 42 11.10 -38.29 8.40
CA VAL A 42 12.06 -37.98 7.34
C VAL A 42 13.36 -38.72 7.58
N ASN A 43 13.82 -39.48 6.60
CA ASN A 43 15.04 -40.32 6.71
C ASN A 43 15.04 -41.23 7.97
N GLY A 44 13.86 -41.70 8.38
CA GLY A 44 13.68 -42.53 9.58
C GLY A 44 13.57 -41.77 10.90
N VAL A 45 13.68 -40.44 10.90
CA VAL A 45 13.57 -39.58 12.08
C VAL A 45 12.18 -38.95 12.14
N ALA A 46 11.51 -39.05 13.30
CA ALA A 46 10.24 -38.36 13.54
C ALA A 46 10.49 -36.85 13.64
N LEU A 47 10.08 -36.10 12.61
CA LEU A 47 10.41 -34.68 12.45
C LEU A 47 9.39 -33.76 13.12
N ALA A 48 8.10 -33.98 12.84
CA ALA A 48 7.01 -33.14 13.33
C ALA A 48 5.65 -33.85 13.22
N THR A 49 4.63 -33.30 13.89
CA THR A 49 3.22 -33.63 13.63
C THR A 49 2.51 -32.36 13.18
N LEU A 50 1.98 -32.35 11.96
CA LEU A 50 1.26 -31.22 11.39
C LEU A 50 -0.23 -31.39 11.63
N ILE A 51 -0.91 -30.34 12.07
CA ILE A 51 -2.37 -30.34 12.17
C ILE A 51 -2.93 -29.71 10.89
N ALA A 52 -3.73 -30.46 10.12
CA ALA A 52 -4.11 -30.06 8.76
C ALA A 52 -5.45 -30.65 8.29
N SER A 53 -5.92 -30.17 7.14
CA SER A 53 -7.06 -30.79 6.44
C SER A 53 -6.62 -32.11 5.75
N PRO A 54 -7.47 -33.16 5.72
CA PRO A 54 -7.06 -34.53 5.37
C PRO A 54 -6.88 -34.82 3.87
N HIS A 55 -6.81 -33.80 3.03
CA HIS A 55 -6.65 -33.94 1.58
C HIS A 55 -5.28 -33.42 1.14
N ASP A 56 -4.82 -33.84 -0.04
CA ASP A 56 -3.61 -33.36 -0.72
C ASP A 56 -2.37 -33.26 0.17
N LEU A 57 -2.26 -34.19 1.13
CA LEU A 57 -1.26 -34.14 2.19
C LEU A 57 0.17 -34.20 1.65
N HIS A 58 0.36 -34.78 0.45
CA HIS A 58 1.64 -34.78 -0.25
C HIS A 58 2.13 -33.37 -0.58
N PHE A 59 1.24 -32.43 -0.97
CA PHE A 59 1.62 -31.03 -1.18
C PHE A 59 1.97 -30.33 0.13
N LEU A 60 1.21 -30.60 1.20
CA LEU A 60 1.52 -30.05 2.52
C LEU A 60 2.91 -30.49 2.98
N VAL A 61 3.21 -31.79 2.91
CA VAL A 61 4.48 -32.36 3.36
C VAL A 61 5.65 -31.84 2.52
N ALA A 62 5.53 -31.89 1.19
CA ALA A 62 6.59 -31.40 0.29
C ALA A 62 6.86 -29.89 0.51
N GLY A 63 5.79 -29.11 0.67
CA GLY A 63 5.86 -27.69 0.95
C GLY A 63 6.48 -27.35 2.30
N PHE A 64 6.05 -28.05 3.35
CA PHE A 64 6.63 -27.91 4.68
C PHE A 64 8.13 -28.15 4.66
N LEU A 65 8.60 -29.23 4.03
CA LEU A 65 10.03 -29.53 3.90
C LEU A 65 10.79 -28.44 3.13
N ARG A 66 10.18 -27.89 2.07
CA ARG A 66 10.75 -26.76 1.32
C ARG A 66 10.88 -25.53 2.20
N MET A 67 9.86 -25.21 2.99
CA MET A 67 9.87 -24.07 3.91
C MET A 67 10.90 -24.24 5.04
N GLN A 68 11.18 -25.47 5.44
CA GLN A 68 12.27 -25.76 6.38
C GLN A 68 13.67 -25.75 5.74
N GLY A 69 13.77 -25.58 4.42
CA GLY A 69 15.04 -25.61 3.70
C GLY A 69 15.65 -27.01 3.56
N LEU A 70 14.89 -28.06 3.89
CA LEU A 70 15.32 -29.46 3.77
C LEU A 70 15.29 -29.95 2.32
N VAL A 71 14.45 -29.35 1.48
CA VAL A 71 14.40 -29.62 0.03
C VAL A 71 14.36 -28.32 -0.75
N ARG A 72 15.09 -28.26 -1.86
CA ARG A 72 15.12 -27.09 -2.78
C ARG A 72 14.46 -27.41 -4.11
N SER A 73 14.57 -28.66 -4.55
CA SER A 73 14.03 -29.16 -5.81
C SER A 73 13.28 -30.47 -5.60
N ALA A 74 12.41 -30.85 -6.54
CA ALA A 74 11.75 -32.15 -6.51
C ALA A 74 12.75 -33.32 -6.50
N GLY A 75 13.95 -33.15 -7.09
CA GLY A 75 15.01 -34.16 -7.11
C GLY A 75 15.67 -34.41 -5.75
N ASP A 76 15.40 -33.57 -4.74
CA ASP A 76 15.82 -33.81 -3.37
C ASP A 76 14.90 -34.81 -2.65
N LEU A 77 13.68 -35.04 -3.16
CA LEU A 77 12.72 -36.03 -2.64
C LEU A 77 12.98 -37.38 -3.31
N LEU A 78 13.61 -38.31 -2.60
CA LEU A 78 13.86 -39.67 -3.09
C LEU A 78 12.58 -40.52 -3.03
N THR A 79 11.80 -40.39 -1.96
CA THR A 79 10.48 -41.02 -1.80
C THR A 79 9.57 -40.12 -0.97
N LEU A 80 8.29 -40.01 -1.34
CA LEU A 80 7.25 -39.33 -0.57
C LEU A 80 6.04 -40.26 -0.50
N SER A 81 5.76 -40.80 0.68
CA SER A 81 4.62 -41.68 0.92
C SER A 81 3.71 -41.05 1.96
N VAL A 82 2.42 -40.97 1.66
CA VAL A 82 1.42 -40.39 2.55
C VAL A 82 0.24 -41.33 2.69
N CYS A 83 -0.23 -41.52 3.92
CA CYS A 83 -1.44 -42.23 4.24
C CYS A 83 -2.44 -41.25 4.85
N GLU A 84 -3.49 -40.93 4.09
CA GLU A 84 -4.55 -40.00 4.51
C GLU A 84 -5.43 -40.59 5.61
N ASP A 85 -5.65 -41.90 5.59
CA ASP A 85 -6.48 -42.60 6.59
C ASP A 85 -5.86 -42.55 7.99
N PHE A 86 -4.54 -42.73 8.09
CA PHE A 86 -3.81 -42.76 9.36
C PHE A 86 -3.14 -41.43 9.72
N GLY A 87 -3.20 -40.42 8.85
CA GLY A 87 -2.51 -39.15 9.08
C GLY A 87 -1.00 -39.37 9.25
N ALA A 88 -0.36 -40.05 8.31
CA ALA A 88 1.06 -40.36 8.39
C ALA A 88 1.78 -40.06 7.07
N ALA A 89 2.98 -39.49 7.16
CA ALA A 89 3.84 -39.22 6.04
C ALA A 89 5.26 -39.73 6.31
N SER A 90 5.82 -40.48 5.36
CA SER A 90 7.20 -40.96 5.40
C SER A 90 7.93 -40.47 4.16
N VAL A 91 9.03 -39.75 4.37
CA VAL A 91 9.80 -39.11 3.31
C VAL A 91 11.26 -39.54 3.39
N ARG A 92 11.86 -39.78 2.23
CA ARG A 92 13.32 -39.86 2.11
C ARG A 92 13.80 -38.68 1.30
N ILE A 93 14.77 -37.96 1.83
CA ILE A 93 15.39 -36.81 1.17
C ILE A 93 16.87 -37.03 0.93
N ARG A 94 17.44 -36.26 0.01
CA ARG A 94 18.88 -36.14 -0.20
C ARG A 94 19.48 -35.22 0.88
N GLY A 95 20.36 -35.75 1.72
CA GLY A 95 21.00 -35.03 2.83
C GLY A 95 20.50 -35.47 4.20
N ASP A 96 21.05 -34.85 5.25
CA ASP A 96 20.78 -35.22 6.64
C ASP A 96 19.66 -34.36 7.26
N VAL A 97 18.94 -34.96 8.21
CA VAL A 97 17.94 -34.25 9.03
C VAL A 97 18.66 -33.68 10.27
N PRO A 98 18.46 -32.41 10.64
CA PRO A 98 19.11 -31.84 11.83
C PRO A 98 18.75 -32.58 13.13
N ASP A 99 19.73 -32.83 14.00
CA ASP A 99 19.58 -33.56 15.27
C ASP A 99 18.67 -32.87 16.30
N ARG A 100 18.45 -31.55 16.17
CA ARG A 100 17.58 -30.76 17.05
C ARG A 100 16.68 -29.85 16.23
N VAL A 101 15.45 -30.29 16.04
CA VAL A 101 14.37 -29.45 15.51
C VAL A 101 13.72 -28.75 16.71
N THR A 102 14.10 -27.51 16.99
CA THR A 102 13.60 -26.78 18.16
C THR A 102 12.31 -26.04 17.77
N PRO A 103 11.14 -26.35 18.37
CA PRO A 103 9.90 -25.68 18.00
C PRO A 103 9.93 -24.22 18.47
N THR A 104 9.81 -23.27 17.53
CA THR A 104 9.56 -21.87 17.90
C THR A 104 8.06 -21.64 17.88
N PHE A 105 7.48 -21.40 19.05
CA PHE A 105 6.05 -21.17 19.22
C PHE A 105 5.68 -19.80 18.65
N THR A 106 4.81 -19.76 17.64
CA THR A 106 4.20 -18.50 17.17
C THR A 106 2.79 -18.35 17.74
N SER A 107 2.37 -17.11 17.98
CA SER A 107 1.16 -16.74 18.72
C SER A 107 -0.16 -16.93 17.93
N GLY A 108 -0.29 -18.02 17.18
CA GLY A 108 -1.53 -18.45 16.55
C GLY A 108 -2.38 -19.31 17.51
N CYS A 109 -3.70 -19.21 17.43
CA CYS A 109 -4.61 -20.14 18.10
C CYS A 109 -4.32 -21.57 17.62
N GLY A 110 -3.68 -22.37 18.46
CA GLY A 110 -3.25 -23.74 18.16
C GLY A 110 -1.76 -23.84 17.82
N ALA A 111 -0.89 -23.60 18.81
CA ALA A 111 0.50 -24.06 18.91
C ALA A 111 1.21 -24.38 17.58
N GLY A 112 1.22 -23.43 16.64
CA GLY A 112 1.84 -23.61 15.33
C GLY A 112 3.35 -23.66 15.51
N ILE A 113 3.94 -24.80 15.20
CA ILE A 113 5.39 -24.98 15.21
C ILE A 113 5.92 -24.39 13.90
N SER A 114 6.52 -23.21 13.96
CA SER A 114 7.33 -22.70 12.85
C SER A 114 8.79 -23.01 13.18
N PHE A 115 9.47 -23.78 12.34
CA PHE A 115 10.91 -23.95 12.48
C PHE A 115 11.59 -22.83 11.70
N HIS A 116 12.30 -21.96 12.42
CA HIS A 116 13.26 -21.07 11.79
C HIS A 116 14.61 -21.77 11.85
N VAL A 117 15.11 -22.23 10.70
CA VAL A 117 16.54 -22.48 10.57
C VAL A 117 17.21 -21.10 10.51
N PRO A 118 18.13 -20.75 11.44
CA PRO A 118 18.87 -19.50 11.37
C PRO A 118 19.63 -19.40 10.04
N GLY A 119 19.42 -18.32 9.29
CA GLY A 119 20.08 -18.09 7.99
C GLY A 119 19.25 -18.38 6.74
N SER A 120 18.00 -18.86 6.86
CA SER A 120 17.07 -19.03 5.72
C SER A 120 16.24 -17.78 5.40
N ALA A 121 16.66 -16.60 5.86
CA ALA A 121 16.05 -15.34 5.47
C ALA A 121 16.05 -15.27 3.93
N GLY A 122 14.86 -15.24 3.33
CA GLY A 122 14.72 -15.03 1.90
C GLY A 122 15.56 -13.82 1.51
N ARG A 123 16.27 -13.90 0.38
CA ARG A 123 16.93 -12.71 -0.17
C ARG A 123 15.86 -11.62 -0.33
N PRO A 124 16.15 -10.36 0.03
CA PRO A 124 15.23 -9.27 -0.24
C PRO A 124 14.76 -9.35 -1.70
N VAL A 125 13.45 -9.38 -1.91
CA VAL A 125 12.88 -9.35 -3.25
C VAL A 125 13.26 -7.99 -3.83
N GLN A 126 14.20 -7.98 -4.76
CA GLN A 126 14.63 -6.75 -5.39
C GLN A 126 13.44 -6.13 -6.11
N LEU A 127 13.09 -4.91 -5.72
CA LEU A 127 12.13 -4.09 -6.46
C LEU A 127 12.72 -3.87 -7.86
N PRO A 128 12.03 -4.28 -8.93
CA PRO A 128 12.49 -3.90 -10.26
C PRO A 128 12.29 -2.39 -10.40
N ALA A 129 13.34 -1.66 -10.80
CA ALA A 129 13.28 -0.22 -11.00
C ALA A 129 12.25 0.22 -12.07
N ALA A 130 11.77 -0.72 -12.90
CA ALA A 130 10.87 -0.46 -14.02
C ALA A 130 9.93 -1.64 -14.40
N GLY A 131 9.51 -2.52 -13.49
CA GLY A 131 8.51 -3.55 -13.88
C GLY A 131 8.09 -4.59 -12.83
N PRO A 132 7.21 -5.53 -13.22
CA PRO A 132 5.89 -5.19 -13.73
C PRO A 132 5.05 -4.59 -12.59
N PHE A 133 4.32 -3.52 -12.90
CA PHE A 133 3.34 -2.97 -11.97
C PHE A 133 2.05 -3.81 -12.00
N VAL A 134 1.41 -3.96 -10.84
CA VAL A 134 0.14 -4.67 -10.70
C VAL A 134 -0.99 -3.66 -10.74
N SER A 135 -1.94 -3.83 -11.67
CA SER A 135 -3.13 -2.98 -11.70
C SER A 135 -4.09 -3.30 -10.54
N PRO A 136 -4.84 -2.33 -10.02
CA PRO A 136 -5.94 -2.57 -9.09
C PRO A 136 -6.90 -3.67 -9.59
N GLU A 137 -7.22 -3.66 -10.88
CA GLU A 137 -8.08 -4.64 -11.54
C GLU A 137 -7.55 -6.07 -11.42
N SER A 138 -6.23 -6.29 -11.60
CA SER A 138 -5.62 -7.61 -11.45
C SER A 138 -5.77 -8.16 -10.03
N LEU A 139 -5.64 -7.31 -9.00
CA LEU A 139 -5.86 -7.73 -7.61
C LEU A 139 -7.31 -8.15 -7.35
N PHE A 140 -8.28 -7.42 -7.90
CA PHE A 140 -9.69 -7.78 -7.77
C PHE A 140 -9.98 -9.11 -8.50
N SER A 141 -9.50 -9.27 -9.73
CA SER A 141 -9.65 -10.51 -10.50
C SER A 141 -9.01 -11.71 -9.80
N ALA A 142 -7.85 -11.53 -9.17
CA ALA A 142 -7.18 -12.59 -8.42
C ALA A 142 -8.00 -13.02 -7.18
N MET A 143 -8.58 -12.07 -6.44
CA MET A 143 -9.44 -12.38 -5.28
C MET A 143 -10.76 -13.06 -5.69
N GLU A 144 -11.34 -12.67 -6.82
CA GLU A 144 -12.52 -13.35 -7.37
C GLU A 144 -12.18 -14.76 -7.85
N ALA A 145 -11.02 -14.96 -8.49
CA ALA A 145 -10.56 -16.28 -8.90
C ALA A 145 -10.36 -17.20 -7.70
N LEU A 146 -9.77 -16.67 -6.60
CA LEU A 146 -9.63 -17.40 -5.34
C LEU A 146 -11.00 -17.81 -4.77
N ALA A 147 -11.98 -16.88 -4.78
CA ALA A 147 -13.33 -17.16 -4.29
C ALA A 147 -14.03 -18.26 -5.13
N ARG A 148 -13.98 -18.15 -6.46
CA ARG A 148 -14.55 -19.16 -7.37
C ARG A 148 -13.89 -20.53 -7.21
N ALA A 149 -12.57 -20.57 -7.03
CA ALA A 149 -11.85 -21.81 -6.81
C ALA A 149 -12.27 -22.46 -5.48
N SER A 150 -12.41 -21.67 -4.41
CA SER A 150 -12.87 -22.13 -3.09
C SER A 150 -14.30 -22.67 -3.11
N GLU A 151 -15.24 -21.99 -3.80
CA GLU A 151 -16.62 -22.47 -3.96
C GLU A 151 -16.72 -23.76 -4.78
N SER A 152 -15.87 -23.91 -5.80
CA SER A 152 -15.86 -25.07 -6.68
C SER A 152 -15.12 -26.26 -6.08
N TYR A 153 -14.31 -26.02 -5.03
CA TYR A 153 -13.53 -27.06 -4.38
C TYR A 153 -14.46 -27.98 -3.59
N ARG A 154 -14.67 -29.20 -4.10
CA ARG A 154 -15.54 -30.21 -3.47
C ARG A 154 -14.99 -30.78 -2.16
N GLY A 155 -13.78 -30.39 -1.74
CA GLY A 155 -13.19 -30.72 -0.45
C GLY A 155 -13.66 -29.73 0.61
N SER A 156 -14.85 -29.92 1.17
CA SER A 156 -15.51 -29.01 2.13
C SER A 156 -14.82 -28.93 3.52
N GLY A 157 -13.50 -28.71 3.55
CA GLY A 157 -12.68 -28.82 4.76
C GLY A 157 -11.57 -27.75 4.93
N GLY A 158 -11.47 -26.75 4.06
CA GLY A 158 -10.50 -25.66 4.24
C GLY A 158 -11.16 -24.41 4.83
N ILE A 159 -10.82 -24.02 6.07
CA ILE A 159 -11.28 -22.72 6.62
C ILE A 159 -10.58 -21.57 5.89
N HIS A 160 -9.35 -21.81 5.45
CA HIS A 160 -8.51 -20.85 4.77
C HIS A 160 -8.17 -21.34 3.37
N SER A 161 -8.06 -20.39 2.46
CA SER A 161 -7.76 -20.58 1.06
C SER A 161 -6.67 -19.59 0.64
N ALA A 162 -5.72 -20.06 -0.15
CA ALA A 162 -4.70 -19.24 -0.77
C ALA A 162 -4.43 -19.68 -2.20
N GLY A 163 -3.82 -18.80 -2.99
CA GLY A 163 -3.45 -19.11 -4.36
C GLY A 163 -2.29 -18.27 -4.86
N ALA A 164 -1.60 -18.78 -5.86
CA ALA A 164 -0.56 -18.07 -6.59
C ALA A 164 -1.12 -17.58 -7.93
N TRP A 165 -0.98 -16.30 -8.19
CA TRP A 165 -1.52 -15.62 -9.37
C TRP A 165 -0.38 -14.97 -10.17
N ASP A 166 -0.36 -15.16 -11.49
CA ASP A 166 0.71 -14.67 -12.36
C ASP A 166 0.46 -13.26 -12.95
N GLY A 167 -0.69 -12.68 -12.66
CA GLY A 167 -1.16 -11.42 -13.26
C GLY A 167 -2.43 -11.60 -14.08
N GLU A 168 -2.64 -12.80 -14.62
CA GLU A 168 -3.74 -13.11 -15.54
C GLU A 168 -4.58 -14.32 -15.10
N ARG A 169 -3.96 -15.31 -14.45
CA ARG A 169 -4.62 -16.56 -14.04
C ARG A 169 -4.11 -17.08 -12.71
N LEU A 170 -4.96 -17.90 -12.08
CA LEU A 170 -4.65 -18.61 -10.85
C LEU A 170 -3.81 -19.84 -11.21
N LEU A 171 -2.51 -19.79 -10.94
CA LEU A 171 -1.57 -20.89 -11.20
C LEU A 171 -1.81 -22.06 -10.26
N LEU A 172 -1.96 -21.75 -8.97
CA LEU A 172 -2.06 -22.72 -7.89
C LEU A 172 -3.15 -22.31 -6.91
N PHE A 173 -3.79 -23.29 -6.30
CA PHE A 173 -4.84 -23.10 -5.31
C PHE A 173 -4.69 -24.12 -4.19
N ALA A 174 -4.83 -23.67 -2.95
CA ALA A 174 -4.79 -24.56 -1.78
C ALA A 174 -5.78 -24.12 -0.71
N GLU A 175 -6.30 -25.13 -0.02
CA GLU A 175 -7.18 -25.00 1.12
C GLU A 175 -6.64 -25.78 2.32
N ASP A 176 -6.84 -25.23 3.52
CA ASP A 176 -6.51 -25.90 4.77
C ASP A 176 -7.23 -25.26 5.96
N ILE A 177 -7.36 -25.99 7.06
CA ILE A 177 -7.81 -25.44 8.35
C ILE A 177 -6.82 -24.40 8.89
N GLY A 178 -5.52 -24.56 8.61
CA GLY A 178 -4.46 -23.63 8.97
C GLY A 178 -4.06 -22.70 7.82
N ARG A 179 -4.15 -21.38 8.01
CA ARG A 179 -3.72 -20.39 7.00
C ARG A 179 -2.23 -20.47 6.61
N HIS A 180 -1.39 -21.03 7.47
CA HIS A 180 0.05 -21.19 7.17
C HIS A 180 0.29 -22.44 6.32
N ASN A 181 -0.55 -23.47 6.48
CA ASN A 181 -0.53 -24.70 5.71
C ASN A 181 -0.98 -24.46 4.27
N THR A 182 -1.83 -23.46 4.01
CA THR A 182 -2.20 -23.12 2.63
C THR A 182 -0.97 -22.67 1.83
N ILE A 183 -0.07 -21.88 2.42
CA ILE A 183 1.18 -21.47 1.77
C ILE A 183 2.14 -22.67 1.62
N ASP A 184 2.22 -23.55 2.61
CA ASP A 184 3.00 -24.78 2.48
C ASP A 184 2.48 -25.63 1.32
N ARG A 185 1.17 -25.84 1.22
CA ARG A 185 0.56 -26.55 0.08
C ARG A 185 0.86 -25.89 -1.26
N ILE A 186 0.78 -24.56 -1.36
CA ILE A 186 1.18 -23.82 -2.58
C ILE A 186 2.67 -24.06 -2.89
N ALA A 187 3.54 -24.04 -1.88
CA ALA A 187 4.97 -24.30 -2.04
C ALA A 187 5.27 -25.73 -2.51
N GLY A 188 4.51 -26.70 -2.01
CA GLY A 188 4.60 -28.12 -2.40
C GLY A 188 4.05 -28.37 -3.80
N GLN A 189 2.91 -27.79 -4.15
CA GLN A 189 2.38 -27.81 -5.52
C GLN A 189 3.39 -27.22 -6.50
N ALA A 190 3.98 -26.07 -6.16
CA ALA A 190 5.00 -25.45 -6.98
C ALA A 190 6.27 -26.31 -7.09
N LEU A 191 6.71 -26.93 -5.99
CA LEU A 191 7.90 -27.78 -5.97
C LEU A 191 7.72 -29.02 -6.86
N LEU A 192 6.60 -29.73 -6.70
CA LEU A 192 6.32 -30.97 -7.43
C LEU A 192 5.91 -30.70 -8.89
N GLY A 193 5.27 -29.55 -9.15
CA GLY A 193 4.88 -29.12 -10.49
C GLY A 193 5.97 -28.37 -11.27
N GLY A 194 7.11 -28.06 -10.65
CA GLY A 194 8.18 -27.29 -11.29
C GLY A 194 7.80 -25.85 -11.62
N ILE A 195 6.91 -25.23 -10.82
CA ILE A 195 6.40 -23.87 -11.03
C ILE A 195 7.26 -22.91 -10.22
N ASP A 196 7.79 -21.88 -10.89
CA ASP A 196 8.46 -20.76 -10.22
C ASP A 196 7.42 -19.76 -9.71
N LEU A 197 7.51 -19.42 -8.43
CA LEU A 197 6.63 -18.46 -7.77
C LEU A 197 7.25 -17.05 -7.68
N SER A 198 8.49 -16.91 -8.14
CA SER A 198 9.20 -15.63 -8.16
C SER A 198 8.40 -14.60 -8.95
N GLY A 199 8.16 -13.43 -8.33
CA GLY A 199 7.39 -12.36 -8.97
C GLY A 199 5.87 -12.52 -8.93
N THR A 200 5.33 -13.68 -8.55
CA THR A 200 3.88 -13.93 -8.50
C THR A 200 3.18 -13.16 -7.36
N ILE A 201 1.85 -13.13 -7.42
CA ILE A 201 0.96 -12.57 -6.40
C ILE A 201 0.38 -13.69 -5.55
N LEU A 202 0.60 -13.65 -4.24
CA LEU A 202 -0.09 -14.51 -3.28
C LEU A 202 -1.43 -13.88 -2.91
N VAL A 203 -2.53 -14.54 -3.25
CA VAL A 203 -3.87 -14.18 -2.75
C VAL A 203 -4.27 -15.05 -1.59
N ALA A 204 -4.87 -14.48 -0.54
CA ALA A 204 -5.26 -15.21 0.66
C ALA A 204 -6.61 -14.76 1.23
N SER A 205 -7.37 -15.71 1.76
CA SER A 205 -8.71 -15.45 2.30
C SER A 205 -8.73 -15.04 3.78
N GLY A 206 -7.61 -15.25 4.50
CA GLY A 206 -7.42 -14.94 5.92
C GLY A 206 -6.34 -13.88 6.20
N ARG A 207 -6.08 -13.59 7.48
CA ARG A 207 -5.14 -12.53 7.93
C ARG A 207 -3.72 -12.84 7.52
N VAL A 208 -2.93 -11.82 7.18
CA VAL A 208 -1.50 -11.98 6.89
C VAL A 208 -0.69 -11.86 8.18
N SER A 209 -0.21 -12.99 8.70
CA SER A 209 0.71 -13.04 9.84
C SER A 209 2.17 -12.86 9.42
N SER A 210 3.05 -12.65 10.39
CA SER A 210 4.51 -12.63 10.18
C SER A 210 5.03 -13.90 9.49
N GLU A 211 4.51 -15.05 9.89
CA GLU A 211 4.84 -16.35 9.28
C GLU A 211 4.41 -16.40 7.81
N MET A 212 3.19 -15.93 7.47
CA MET A 212 2.75 -15.88 6.08
C MET A 212 3.63 -14.98 5.23
N ALA A 213 4.03 -13.81 5.76
CA ALA A 213 4.94 -12.89 5.09
C ALA A 213 6.34 -13.51 4.87
N ALA A 214 6.88 -14.18 5.88
CA ALA A 214 8.19 -14.83 5.78
C ALA A 214 8.19 -15.99 4.75
N LYS A 215 7.15 -16.84 4.75
CA LYS A 215 6.99 -17.91 3.76
C LYS A 215 6.78 -17.37 2.34
N ALA A 216 6.05 -16.27 2.19
CA ALA A 216 5.91 -15.62 0.88
C ALA A 216 7.26 -15.10 0.36
N GLY A 217 8.07 -14.50 1.24
CA GLY A 217 9.42 -14.03 0.90
C GLY A 217 10.37 -15.15 0.50
N SER A 218 10.36 -16.29 1.20
CA SER A 218 11.20 -17.45 0.83
C SER A 218 10.82 -18.06 -0.53
N LEU A 219 9.60 -17.82 -1.01
CA LEU A 219 9.10 -18.23 -2.32
C LEU A 219 9.34 -17.21 -3.43
N GLY A 220 9.90 -16.02 -3.12
CA GLY A 220 10.13 -14.97 -4.11
C GLY A 220 8.87 -14.20 -4.53
N ILE A 221 7.78 -14.32 -3.78
CA ILE A 221 6.51 -13.66 -4.07
C ILE A 221 6.67 -12.14 -3.97
N SER A 222 6.15 -11.41 -4.96
CA SER A 222 6.32 -9.95 -5.04
C SER A 222 5.18 -9.19 -4.37
N VAL A 223 3.95 -9.74 -4.40
CA VAL A 223 2.76 -9.11 -3.83
C VAL A 223 1.99 -10.11 -2.98
N ILE A 224 1.53 -9.69 -1.80
CA ILE A 224 0.55 -10.41 -1.01
C ILE A 224 -0.73 -9.59 -1.00
N ALA A 225 -1.84 -10.19 -1.41
CA ALA A 225 -3.16 -9.58 -1.39
C ALA A 225 -4.09 -10.42 -0.52
N SER A 226 -4.70 -9.81 0.50
CA SER A 226 -5.59 -10.50 1.43
C SER A 226 -6.97 -9.88 1.50
N ARG A 227 -7.98 -10.72 1.66
CA ARG A 227 -9.36 -10.32 1.97
C ARG A 227 -9.47 -9.59 3.31
N THR A 228 -8.52 -9.79 4.23
CA THR A 228 -8.60 -9.32 5.61
C THR A 228 -7.33 -8.55 6.03
N SER A 229 -7.12 -8.37 7.34
CA SER A 229 -6.06 -7.53 7.88
C SER A 229 -4.68 -8.20 7.88
N PRO A 230 -3.61 -7.43 7.64
CA PRO A 230 -2.27 -7.82 8.04
C PRO A 230 -2.01 -7.52 9.53
N THR A 231 -1.00 -8.18 10.09
CA THR A 231 -0.43 -7.82 11.41
C THR A 231 0.70 -6.79 11.27
N ASP A 232 0.98 -6.03 12.31
CA ASP A 232 2.07 -5.04 12.35
C ASP A 232 3.43 -5.66 12.02
N LEU A 233 3.71 -6.86 12.54
CA LEU A 233 4.95 -7.58 12.26
C LEU A 233 5.01 -8.07 10.80
N ALA A 234 3.88 -8.45 10.20
CA ALA A 234 3.84 -8.77 8.77
C ALA A 234 4.15 -7.55 7.90
N VAL A 235 3.65 -6.36 8.28
CA VAL A 235 3.97 -5.10 7.58
C VAL A 235 5.47 -4.84 7.65
N ARG A 236 6.10 -4.98 8.82
CA ARG A 236 7.57 -4.82 8.97
C ARG A 236 8.35 -5.79 8.08
N ILE A 237 8.02 -7.08 8.14
CA ILE A 237 8.68 -8.14 7.35
C ILE A 237 8.52 -7.87 5.85
N CYS A 238 7.32 -7.55 5.37
CA CYS A 238 7.11 -7.21 3.96
C CYS A 238 7.87 -5.94 3.55
N GLY A 239 7.98 -4.97 4.45
CA GLY A 239 8.78 -3.75 4.25
C GLY A 239 10.24 -4.09 3.98
N GLU A 240 10.86 -4.90 4.84
CA GLU A 240 12.26 -5.34 4.73
C GLU A 240 12.50 -6.25 3.51
N LEU A 241 11.55 -7.13 3.21
CA LEU A 241 11.68 -8.10 2.12
C LEU A 241 11.32 -7.54 0.73
N GLY A 242 10.87 -6.29 0.61
CA GLY A 242 10.48 -5.71 -0.69
C GLY A 242 9.13 -6.20 -1.23
N ILE A 243 8.26 -6.76 -0.38
CA ILE A 243 6.97 -7.37 -0.77
C ILE A 243 5.85 -6.33 -0.64
N THR A 244 5.07 -6.10 -1.70
CA THR A 244 3.90 -5.22 -1.63
C THR A 244 2.78 -5.93 -0.88
N LEU A 245 2.39 -5.40 0.27
CA LEU A 245 1.35 -5.97 1.12
C LEU A 245 0.06 -5.19 0.96
N VAL A 246 -0.98 -5.87 0.47
CA VAL A 246 -2.30 -5.33 0.25
C VAL A 246 -3.30 -6.07 1.13
N GLY A 247 -4.05 -5.34 1.95
CA GLY A 247 -5.08 -5.88 2.82
C GLY A 247 -6.46 -5.34 2.49
N TYR A 248 -7.48 -6.00 3.04
CA TYR A 248 -8.89 -5.60 2.87
C TYR A 248 -9.34 -5.49 1.40
N VAL A 249 -8.83 -6.36 0.52
CA VAL A 249 -9.23 -6.39 -0.89
C VAL A 249 -10.66 -6.90 -1.00
N ARG A 250 -11.62 -5.98 -1.19
CA ARG A 250 -13.05 -6.30 -1.28
C ARG A 250 -13.79 -5.23 -2.08
N GLY A 251 -14.69 -5.67 -2.96
CA GLY A 251 -15.38 -4.75 -3.87
C GLY A 251 -14.35 -4.10 -4.79
N ARG A 252 -14.36 -2.77 -4.87
CA ARG A 252 -13.37 -1.98 -5.65
C ARG A 252 -12.43 -1.15 -4.76
N ARG A 253 -12.09 -1.66 -3.57
CA ARG A 253 -11.18 -0.98 -2.62
C ARG A 253 -10.21 -1.95 -1.96
N PHE A 254 -9.07 -1.43 -1.54
CA PHE A 254 -8.05 -2.11 -0.75
C PHE A 254 -7.14 -1.08 -0.06
N ASN A 255 -6.34 -1.54 0.89
CA ASN A 255 -5.30 -0.73 1.55
C ASN A 255 -3.93 -1.31 1.21
N VAL A 256 -2.99 -0.45 0.81
CA VAL A 256 -1.59 -0.83 0.59
C VAL A 256 -0.76 -0.46 1.82
N TYR A 257 -0.04 -1.42 2.38
CA TYR A 257 0.72 -1.25 3.62
C TYR A 257 2.23 -1.09 3.38
N THR A 258 2.74 -1.65 2.29
CA THR A 258 4.16 -1.61 1.93
C THR A 258 4.32 -1.50 0.43
N HIS A 259 5.39 -0.83 -0.01
CA HIS A 259 5.81 -0.75 -1.42
C HIS A 259 4.68 -0.40 -2.40
N PRO A 260 3.96 0.73 -2.20
CA PRO A 260 2.83 1.13 -3.04
C PRO A 260 3.24 1.44 -4.48
N ALA A 261 4.51 1.76 -4.72
CA ALA A 261 5.05 2.00 -6.04
C ALA A 261 4.80 0.83 -7.01
N ARG A 262 4.63 -0.42 -6.55
CA ARG A 262 4.34 -1.58 -7.41
C ARG A 262 2.89 -1.60 -7.92
N ILE A 263 1.98 -0.79 -7.39
CA ILE A 263 0.59 -0.74 -7.85
C ILE A 263 0.46 0.32 -8.95
N ALA A 264 0.06 -0.10 -10.15
CA ALA A 264 -0.26 0.79 -11.28
C ALA A 264 -1.63 1.42 -11.11
N ALA A 265 -1.83 2.19 -10.03
CA ALA A 265 -2.97 3.07 -9.94
C ALA A 265 -2.77 4.22 -10.93
N ALA A 266 -3.81 4.56 -11.70
CA ALA A 266 -3.78 5.77 -12.52
C ALA A 266 -3.45 6.97 -11.62
N ALA A 267 -2.53 7.83 -12.06
CA ALA A 267 -2.37 9.12 -11.43
C ALA A 267 -3.74 9.82 -11.41
N ALA A 268 -4.12 10.38 -10.26
CA ALA A 268 -5.38 11.10 -10.16
C ALA A 268 -5.44 12.16 -11.26
N GLU A 269 -6.59 12.30 -11.91
CA GLU A 269 -6.74 13.19 -13.07
C GLU A 269 -6.26 14.61 -12.72
N ARG A 270 -5.49 15.19 -13.65
CA ARG A 270 -5.04 16.59 -13.55
C ARG A 270 -6.26 17.50 -13.61
N ILE A 271 -6.16 18.65 -12.95
CA ILE A 271 -7.23 19.65 -12.87
C ILE A 271 -7.26 20.40 -14.21
N PRO A 272 -8.30 20.23 -15.03
CA PRO A 272 -8.34 20.83 -16.36
C PRO A 272 -8.52 22.35 -16.27
N GLY A 273 -7.86 23.08 -17.17
CA GLY A 273 -8.06 24.53 -17.34
C GLY A 273 -7.57 25.39 -16.16
N VAL A 274 -6.68 24.86 -15.31
CA VAL A 274 -6.01 25.60 -14.23
C VAL A 274 -4.50 25.42 -14.34
N THR A 275 -3.75 26.51 -14.25
CA THR A 275 -2.28 26.48 -14.20
C THR A 275 -1.84 26.52 -12.73
N GLY A 276 -0.95 25.63 -12.34
CA GLY A 276 -0.32 25.65 -11.02
C GLY A 276 0.77 26.72 -10.96
N VAL A 277 0.80 27.54 -9.92
CA VAL A 277 1.77 28.62 -9.76
C VAL A 277 2.46 28.48 -8.41
N ILE A 278 3.79 28.43 -8.43
CA ILE A 278 4.64 28.47 -7.25
C ILE A 278 5.22 29.87 -7.15
N LEU A 279 4.86 30.61 -6.10
CA LEU A 279 5.47 31.91 -5.79
C LEU A 279 6.79 31.66 -5.08
N ALA A 280 7.89 31.91 -5.77
CA ALA A 280 9.24 31.77 -5.26
C ALA A 280 9.87 33.15 -5.10
N GLY A 281 9.67 33.75 -3.93
CA GLY A 281 10.18 35.09 -3.63
C GLY A 281 10.09 35.44 -2.15
N GLY A 282 11.10 36.17 -1.66
CA GLY A 282 11.18 36.62 -0.28
C GLY A 282 12.63 36.65 0.19
N ARG A 283 13.09 37.79 0.73
CA ARG A 283 14.50 37.99 1.12
C ARG A 283 14.96 37.09 2.28
N SER A 284 14.09 36.22 2.82
CA SER A 284 14.36 35.21 3.86
C SER A 284 15.34 35.67 4.94
N THR A 285 15.19 36.94 5.38
CA THR A 285 16.19 37.65 6.19
C THR A 285 16.40 37.01 7.56
N ARG A 286 15.41 36.25 8.05
CA ARG A 286 15.46 35.51 9.32
C ARG A 286 16.12 34.13 9.22
N MET A 287 16.17 33.52 8.03
CA MET A 287 16.72 32.16 7.80
C MET A 287 18.15 32.18 7.24
N GLY A 288 18.68 33.35 6.87
CA GLY A 288 20.05 33.51 6.35
C GLY A 288 20.32 32.87 4.97
N SER A 289 19.35 32.17 4.40
CA SER A 289 19.40 31.53 3.07
C SER A 289 17.98 31.40 2.48
N ASP A 290 17.89 31.15 1.18
CA ASP A 290 16.60 30.97 0.51
C ASP A 290 16.00 29.60 0.85
N LYS A 291 14.86 29.62 1.55
CA LYS A 291 14.18 28.43 2.06
C LYS A 291 13.79 27.45 0.94
N ALA A 292 13.44 27.98 -0.23
CA ALA A 292 13.02 27.18 -1.38
C ALA A 292 14.12 26.24 -1.89
N LEU A 293 15.39 26.60 -1.64
CA LEU A 293 16.57 25.86 -2.10
C LEU A 293 17.14 24.91 -1.04
N LEU A 294 16.53 24.85 0.15
CA LEU A 294 17.00 23.97 1.22
C LEU A 294 16.87 22.49 0.83
N PRO A 295 17.83 21.62 1.19
CA PRO A 295 17.75 20.20 0.91
C PRO A 295 16.54 19.54 1.57
N TYR A 296 15.81 18.68 0.87
CA TYR A 296 14.69 17.90 1.40
C TYR A 296 14.54 16.59 0.62
N GLN A 297 14.56 15.46 1.34
CA GLN A 297 14.37 14.11 0.78
C GLN A 297 15.19 13.82 -0.50
N GLY A 298 16.47 14.22 -0.52
CA GLY A 298 17.36 13.98 -1.66
C GLY A 298 17.26 14.98 -2.81
N GLY A 299 16.40 16.00 -2.73
CA GLY A 299 16.33 17.16 -3.64
C GLY A 299 16.28 18.47 -2.86
N ARG A 300 15.75 19.54 -3.47
CA ARG A 300 15.44 20.82 -2.81
C ARG A 300 13.96 20.91 -2.47
N PHE A 301 13.64 21.77 -1.50
CA PHE A 301 12.29 21.99 -1.01
C PHE A 301 11.29 22.32 -2.13
N ILE A 302 11.65 23.24 -3.03
CA ILE A 302 10.80 23.62 -4.16
C ILE A 302 10.59 22.48 -5.17
N GLU A 303 11.52 21.53 -5.29
CA GLU A 303 11.36 20.35 -6.18
C GLU A 303 10.25 19.43 -5.68
N ALA A 304 10.10 19.30 -4.37
CA ALA A 304 9.00 18.53 -3.78
C ALA A 304 7.64 19.18 -4.05
N ILE A 305 7.54 20.51 -3.90
CA ILE A 305 6.33 21.28 -4.23
C ILE A 305 6.03 21.14 -5.73
N HIS A 306 7.03 21.35 -6.58
CA HIS A 306 6.90 21.25 -8.03
C HIS A 306 6.38 19.90 -8.48
N ARG A 307 6.96 18.79 -8.00
CA ARG A 307 6.52 17.44 -8.33
C ARG A 307 5.05 17.22 -7.96
N ARG A 308 4.61 17.69 -6.80
CA ARG A 308 3.21 17.60 -6.38
C ARG A 308 2.28 18.47 -7.24
N MET A 309 2.74 19.64 -7.67
CA MET A 309 2.00 20.51 -8.58
C MET A 309 1.87 19.90 -9.97
N GLU A 310 2.90 19.23 -10.50
CA GLU A 310 2.86 18.51 -11.80
C GLU A 310 1.96 17.28 -11.79
N GLU A 311 1.74 16.67 -10.63
CA GLU A 311 0.73 15.62 -10.44
C GLU A 311 -0.70 16.19 -10.57
N LEU A 312 -0.89 17.49 -10.26
CA LEU A 312 -2.21 18.13 -10.20
C LEU A 312 -2.55 18.98 -11.41
N PHE A 313 -1.57 19.58 -12.09
CA PHE A 313 -1.80 20.54 -13.18
C PHE A 313 -1.05 20.15 -14.45
N GLU A 314 -1.59 20.52 -15.60
CA GLU A 314 -0.91 20.32 -16.90
C GLU A 314 0.24 21.30 -17.11
N GLU A 315 0.06 22.54 -16.64
CA GLU A 315 1.08 23.59 -16.66
C GLU A 315 1.41 24.00 -15.23
N VAL A 316 2.70 24.05 -14.91
CA VAL A 316 3.22 24.62 -13.67
C VAL A 316 4.17 25.77 -14.03
N ILE A 317 4.04 26.89 -13.32
CA ILE A 317 4.87 28.09 -13.49
C ILE A 317 5.49 28.47 -12.14
N VAL A 318 6.74 28.90 -12.16
CA VAL A 318 7.38 29.53 -10.99
C VAL A 318 7.44 31.04 -11.20
N ALA A 319 6.78 31.81 -10.34
CA ALA A 319 6.87 33.26 -10.35
C ALA A 319 7.95 33.72 -9.37
N THR A 320 9.00 34.37 -9.88
CA THR A 320 10.19 34.74 -9.09
C THR A 320 10.87 35.98 -9.63
N GLY A 321 11.55 36.73 -8.76
CA GLY A 321 12.41 37.86 -9.18
C GLY A 321 13.77 37.42 -9.73
N GLU A 322 14.20 36.17 -9.49
CA GLU A 322 15.54 35.66 -9.81
C GLU A 322 15.43 34.34 -10.58
N THR A 323 15.15 34.40 -11.89
CA THR A 323 14.84 33.22 -12.73
C THR A 323 15.94 32.17 -12.72
N ASP A 324 17.19 32.60 -12.82
CA ASP A 324 18.37 31.75 -12.99
C ASP A 324 18.57 30.80 -11.80
N ARG A 325 18.06 31.17 -10.63
CA ARG A 325 18.14 30.34 -9.41
C ARG A 325 17.26 29.11 -9.46
N TYR A 326 16.30 29.06 -10.38
CA TYR A 326 15.31 28.00 -10.51
C TYR A 326 15.41 27.29 -11.87
N ASP A 327 16.53 27.42 -12.58
CA ASP A 327 16.78 26.78 -13.88
C ASP A 327 16.77 25.25 -13.82
N PHE A 328 17.01 24.67 -12.64
CA PHE A 328 16.94 23.22 -12.42
C PHE A 328 15.51 22.67 -12.44
N LEU A 329 14.47 23.51 -12.35
CA LEU A 329 13.08 23.07 -12.44
C LEU A 329 12.63 22.99 -13.91
N PRO A 330 11.98 21.90 -14.35
CA PRO A 330 11.56 21.74 -15.74
C PRO A 330 10.24 22.49 -16.05
N CYS A 331 10.09 23.73 -15.57
CA CYS A 331 8.90 24.55 -15.78
C CYS A 331 9.24 25.95 -16.29
N ARG A 332 8.22 26.71 -16.71
CA ARG A 332 8.41 28.11 -17.08
C ARG A 332 8.61 28.95 -15.82
N ARG A 333 9.60 29.84 -15.85
CA ARG A 333 9.78 30.87 -14.82
C ARG A 333 9.32 32.21 -15.37
N VAL A 334 8.66 33.00 -14.53
CA VAL A 334 8.15 34.33 -14.89
C VAL A 334 8.64 35.36 -13.89
N THR A 335 9.17 36.45 -14.41
CA THR A 335 9.58 37.61 -13.62
C THR A 335 8.42 38.55 -13.34
N ASP A 336 8.43 39.14 -12.16
CA ASP A 336 7.49 40.19 -11.76
C ASP A 336 7.58 41.38 -12.73
N ILE A 337 6.43 41.85 -13.21
CA ILE A 337 6.30 43.01 -14.09
C ILE A 337 6.33 44.31 -13.28
N TYR A 338 5.99 44.24 -11.99
CA TYR A 338 5.97 45.34 -11.04
C TYR A 338 6.96 45.04 -9.89
N PRO A 339 8.27 45.21 -10.11
CA PRO A 339 9.29 44.81 -9.14
C PRO A 339 9.07 45.44 -7.76
N GLY A 340 9.13 44.62 -6.72
CA GLY A 340 9.02 45.08 -5.33
C GLY A 340 7.59 45.08 -4.76
N MET A 341 6.59 44.70 -5.55
CA MET A 341 5.17 44.68 -5.13
C MET A 341 4.75 43.37 -4.44
N GLY A 342 5.73 42.55 -4.04
CA GLY A 342 5.51 41.34 -3.26
C GLY A 342 4.73 40.24 -4.00
N ALA A 343 3.91 39.50 -3.26
CA ALA A 343 3.16 38.37 -3.81
C ALA A 343 2.12 38.80 -4.86
N LEU A 344 1.55 40.01 -4.75
CA LEU A 344 0.56 40.51 -5.72
C LEU A 344 1.18 40.65 -7.13
N GLY A 345 2.42 41.17 -7.22
CA GLY A 345 3.17 41.26 -8.48
C GLY A 345 3.48 39.88 -9.07
N GLY A 346 3.89 38.92 -8.23
CA GLY A 346 4.10 37.53 -8.64
C GLY A 346 2.84 36.84 -9.19
N ILE A 347 1.70 37.02 -8.51
CA ILE A 347 0.39 36.49 -8.96
C ILE A 347 -0.02 37.14 -10.29
N HIS A 348 0.16 38.46 -10.43
CA HIS A 348 -0.14 39.18 -11.68
C HIS A 348 0.70 38.67 -12.85
N ALA A 349 2.01 38.55 -12.66
CA ALA A 349 2.93 38.04 -13.68
C ALA A 349 2.56 36.61 -14.11
N ALA A 350 2.23 35.75 -13.14
CA ALA A 350 1.78 34.38 -13.41
C ALA A 350 0.44 34.32 -14.15
N LEU A 351 -0.58 35.09 -13.73
CA LEU A 351 -1.87 35.20 -14.42
C LEU A 351 -1.73 35.66 -15.87
N ARG A 352 -0.83 36.62 -16.12
CA ARG A 352 -0.59 37.14 -17.47
C ARG A 352 0.06 36.08 -18.35
N ALA A 353 1.01 35.33 -17.79
CA ALA A 353 1.80 34.32 -18.50
C ALA A 353 1.11 32.96 -18.66
N SER A 354 0.13 32.62 -17.81
CA SER A 354 -0.55 31.33 -17.81
C SER A 354 -1.27 31.06 -19.13
N GLY A 355 -1.20 29.81 -19.60
CA GLY A 355 -1.95 29.34 -20.77
C GLY A 355 -3.45 29.17 -20.50
N SER A 356 -3.81 28.98 -19.23
CA SER A 356 -5.18 28.79 -18.78
C SER A 356 -5.87 30.10 -18.36
N GLY A 357 -7.20 30.06 -18.24
CA GLY A 357 -8.01 31.18 -17.74
C GLY A 357 -7.99 31.34 -16.21
N LYS A 358 -7.33 30.43 -15.48
CA LYS A 358 -7.33 30.35 -14.01
C LYS A 358 -5.99 29.87 -13.51
N ILE A 359 -5.48 30.44 -12.43
CA ILE A 359 -4.31 29.90 -11.74
C ILE A 359 -4.66 29.44 -10.34
N PHE A 360 -4.02 28.38 -9.87
CA PHE A 360 -3.94 28.06 -8.45
C PHE A 360 -2.54 28.45 -7.95
N VAL A 361 -2.48 29.17 -6.84
CA VAL A 361 -1.25 29.74 -6.29
C VAL A 361 -0.86 29.02 -5.01
N VAL A 362 0.41 28.67 -4.88
CA VAL A 362 1.04 28.22 -3.64
C VAL A 362 2.35 28.98 -3.38
N ALA A 363 2.63 29.35 -2.14
CA ALA A 363 3.93 29.91 -1.77
C ALA A 363 5.00 28.83 -1.59
N CYS A 364 6.27 29.15 -1.90
CA CYS A 364 7.37 28.20 -1.80
C CYS A 364 7.74 27.80 -0.36
N ASP A 365 7.18 28.44 0.66
CA ASP A 365 7.34 28.11 2.08
C ASP A 365 6.19 27.25 2.65
N MET A 366 5.24 26.85 1.81
CA MET A 366 4.11 25.95 2.11
C MET A 366 4.37 24.55 1.53
N PRO A 367 5.20 23.69 2.14
CA PRO A 367 5.60 22.41 1.53
C PRO A 367 4.50 21.36 1.51
N HIS A 368 3.54 21.50 2.41
CA HIS A 368 2.45 20.55 2.54
C HIS A 368 1.43 20.87 1.47
N ILE A 369 1.47 20.13 0.37
CA ILE A 369 0.45 20.19 -0.67
C ILE A 369 -0.67 19.21 -0.30
N ALA A 370 -1.89 19.73 -0.14
CA ALA A 370 -3.10 18.93 0.12
C ALA A 370 -3.94 18.81 -1.18
N PRO A 371 -3.80 17.71 -1.96
CA PRO A 371 -4.43 17.58 -3.28
C PRO A 371 -5.95 17.76 -3.29
N ASP A 372 -6.62 17.21 -2.27
CA ASP A 372 -8.09 17.23 -2.22
C ASP A 372 -8.63 18.64 -1.92
N LEU A 373 -7.91 19.41 -1.10
CA LEU A 373 -8.22 20.82 -0.87
C LEU A 373 -8.03 21.64 -2.16
N ILE A 374 -6.92 21.43 -2.87
CA ILE A 374 -6.64 22.12 -4.13
C ILE A 374 -7.72 21.82 -5.17
N ARG A 375 -8.09 20.54 -5.32
CA ARG A 375 -9.19 20.13 -6.20
C ARG A 375 -10.51 20.80 -5.81
N ARG A 376 -10.80 20.86 -4.51
CA ARG A 376 -11.99 21.54 -4.01
C ARG A 376 -12.00 23.02 -4.38
N LEU A 377 -10.92 23.75 -4.13
CA LEU A 377 -10.79 25.16 -4.48
C LEU A 377 -10.95 25.39 -5.99
N CYS A 378 -10.31 24.54 -6.81
CA CYS A 378 -10.42 24.62 -8.26
C CYS A 378 -11.84 24.31 -8.76
N SER A 379 -12.57 23.40 -8.12
CA SER A 379 -13.97 23.09 -8.47
C SER A 379 -14.91 24.29 -8.27
N LEU A 380 -14.62 25.13 -7.29
CA LEU A 380 -15.39 26.34 -6.98
C LEU A 380 -14.99 27.53 -7.86
N ALA A 381 -13.93 27.40 -8.66
CA ALA A 381 -13.44 28.49 -9.50
C ALA A 381 -14.50 28.99 -10.47
N GLU A 382 -15.42 28.11 -10.92
CA GLU A 382 -16.83 28.35 -11.31
C GLU A 382 -17.51 29.67 -10.91
N GLU A 383 -17.49 29.92 -9.61
CA GLU A 383 -18.50 30.72 -8.93
C GLU A 383 -18.04 32.15 -8.65
N ALA A 384 -16.74 32.42 -8.80
CA ALA A 384 -16.10 33.65 -8.37
C ALA A 384 -14.83 33.96 -9.16
N ASP A 385 -14.40 35.22 -9.10
CA ASP A 385 -13.14 35.70 -9.67
C ASP A 385 -11.93 35.26 -8.84
N VAL A 386 -12.13 35.15 -7.52
CA VAL A 386 -11.16 34.60 -6.56
C VAL A 386 -11.84 33.56 -5.68
N VAL A 387 -11.23 32.39 -5.53
CA VAL A 387 -11.60 31.40 -4.51
C VAL A 387 -10.48 31.32 -3.50
N VAL A 388 -10.76 31.66 -2.25
CA VAL A 388 -9.76 31.77 -1.19
C VAL A 388 -10.22 31.01 0.06
N PRO A 389 -9.40 30.10 0.62
CA PRO A 389 -9.73 29.46 1.87
C PRO A 389 -9.43 30.35 3.08
N GLU A 390 -10.10 30.05 4.19
CA GLU A 390 -9.82 30.58 5.51
C GLU A 390 -8.99 29.57 6.31
N GLY A 391 -7.84 30.02 6.82
CA GLY A 391 -7.03 29.33 7.83
C GLY A 391 -7.29 29.91 9.24
N GLU A 392 -6.51 29.46 10.22
CA GLU A 392 -6.61 29.96 11.61
C GLU A 392 -6.35 31.47 11.71
N GLY A 393 -5.49 32.01 10.83
CA GLY A 393 -5.11 33.43 10.80
C GLY A 393 -5.97 34.33 9.90
N GLY A 394 -7.01 33.79 9.27
CA GLY A 394 -7.84 34.51 8.30
C GLY A 394 -7.68 33.97 6.87
N LEU A 395 -7.81 34.84 5.87
CA LEU A 395 -7.72 34.42 4.47
C LEU A 395 -6.31 33.95 4.10
N GLU A 396 -6.22 32.89 3.31
CA GLU A 396 -4.98 32.31 2.79
C GLU A 396 -4.84 32.61 1.28
N PRO A 397 -4.51 33.86 0.88
CA PRO A 397 -4.44 34.26 -0.53
C PRO A 397 -3.27 33.61 -1.27
N LEU A 398 -2.28 33.07 -0.56
CA LEU A 398 -1.17 32.33 -1.18
C LEU A 398 -1.48 30.84 -1.33
N HIS A 399 -2.74 30.43 -1.09
CA HIS A 399 -3.26 29.08 -1.33
C HIS A 399 -4.65 29.16 -1.99
N ALA A 400 -4.75 29.93 -3.08
CA ALA A 400 -6.02 30.37 -3.64
C ALA A 400 -6.07 30.24 -5.17
N VAL A 401 -7.28 30.26 -5.72
CA VAL A 401 -7.54 30.25 -7.17
C VAL A 401 -7.92 31.63 -7.65
N TYR A 402 -7.30 32.08 -8.75
CA TYR A 402 -7.53 33.39 -9.35
C TYR A 402 -7.92 33.24 -10.83
N ARG A 403 -8.99 33.90 -11.26
CA ARG A 403 -9.37 33.99 -12.68
C ARG A 403 -8.61 35.11 -13.38
N LYS A 404 -8.28 34.90 -14.66
CA LYS A 404 -7.62 35.92 -15.50
C LYS A 404 -8.39 37.24 -15.62
N GLY A 405 -9.70 37.22 -15.38
CA GLY A 405 -10.55 38.40 -15.33
C GLY A 405 -10.18 39.42 -14.24
N VAL A 406 -9.43 39.04 -13.18
CA VAL A 406 -9.02 39.99 -12.14
C VAL A 406 -7.86 40.91 -12.56
N LEU A 407 -7.19 40.62 -13.68
CA LEU A 407 -6.00 41.34 -14.12
C LEU A 407 -6.17 42.88 -14.14
N PRO A 408 -7.23 43.47 -14.71
CA PRO A 408 -7.38 44.93 -14.75
C PRO A 408 -7.45 45.54 -13.35
N VAL A 409 -8.17 44.89 -12.43
CA VAL A 409 -8.34 45.35 -11.05
C VAL A 409 -7.03 45.23 -10.26
N MET A 410 -6.29 44.14 -10.47
CA MET A 410 -4.96 43.94 -9.89
C MET A 410 -3.95 44.99 -10.39
N GLU A 411 -3.98 45.33 -11.69
CA GLU A 411 -3.11 46.34 -12.27
C GLU A 411 -3.33 47.72 -11.67
N ASP A 412 -4.60 48.10 -11.44
CA ASP A 412 -4.92 49.36 -10.77
C ASP A 412 -4.35 49.38 -9.34
N ALA A 413 -4.59 48.31 -8.56
CA ALA A 413 -4.04 48.19 -7.21
C ALA A 413 -2.51 48.28 -7.18
N LEU A 414 -1.83 47.63 -8.13
CA LEU A 414 -0.38 47.69 -8.28
C LEU A 414 0.11 49.10 -8.66
N ARG A 415 -0.59 49.81 -9.56
CA ARG A 415 -0.26 51.20 -9.92
C ARG A 415 -0.45 52.17 -8.74
N ASP A 416 -1.43 51.89 -7.88
CA ASP A 416 -1.70 52.66 -6.65
C ASP A 416 -0.72 52.33 -5.50
N GLY A 417 0.28 51.50 -5.73
CA GLY A 417 1.29 51.14 -4.73
C GLY A 417 0.81 50.13 -3.68
N GLN A 418 -0.35 49.48 -3.90
CA GLN A 418 -0.83 48.44 -3.00
C GLN A 418 -0.10 47.11 -3.23
N CYS A 419 0.49 46.56 -2.17
CA CYS A 419 1.27 45.30 -2.25
C CYS A 419 0.52 44.08 -1.66
N GLY A 420 -0.58 44.30 -0.94
CA GLY A 420 -1.32 43.23 -0.28
C GLY A 420 -2.22 42.48 -1.25
N VAL A 421 -2.14 41.15 -1.32
CA VAL A 421 -2.96 40.36 -2.25
C VAL A 421 -4.47 40.57 -2.03
N VAL A 422 -4.88 40.82 -0.78
CA VAL A 422 -6.29 41.04 -0.41
C VAL A 422 -6.77 42.45 -0.79
N SER A 423 -5.89 43.37 -1.19
CA SER A 423 -6.22 44.80 -1.36
C SER A 423 -7.22 45.09 -2.47
N PHE A 424 -7.42 44.16 -3.41
CA PHE A 424 -8.36 44.30 -4.52
C PHE A 424 -9.64 43.45 -4.36
N PHE A 425 -9.77 42.69 -3.26
CA PHE A 425 -10.85 41.72 -3.07
C PHE A 425 -12.24 42.35 -2.97
N ASP A 426 -12.33 43.61 -2.55
CA ASP A 426 -13.55 44.41 -2.48
C ASP A 426 -14.07 44.83 -3.88
N ARG A 427 -13.21 44.78 -4.90
CA ARG A 427 -13.51 45.18 -6.28
C ARG A 427 -13.85 44.00 -7.20
N VAL A 428 -13.85 42.76 -6.69
CA VAL A 428 -14.09 41.52 -7.45
C VAL A 428 -15.01 40.56 -6.70
N ARG A 429 -15.54 39.54 -7.38
CA ARG A 429 -16.33 38.49 -6.72
C ARG A 429 -15.40 37.51 -6.03
N VAL A 430 -15.46 37.44 -4.70
CA VAL A 430 -14.65 36.52 -3.89
C VAL A 430 -15.53 35.42 -3.28
N ARG A 431 -15.19 34.16 -3.55
CA ARG A 431 -15.74 32.99 -2.84
C ARG A 431 -14.78 32.60 -1.72
N ARG A 432 -15.21 32.81 -0.48
CA ARG A 432 -14.49 32.32 0.70
C ARG A 432 -14.86 30.87 0.97
N VAL A 433 -13.87 30.03 1.23
CA VAL A 433 -14.07 28.66 1.72
C VAL A 433 -13.81 28.66 3.22
N PRO A 434 -14.87 28.57 4.07
CA PRO A 434 -14.73 28.72 5.51
C PRO A 434 -13.81 27.65 6.11
N LEU A 435 -13.17 27.97 7.24
CA LEU A 435 -12.26 27.05 7.94
C LEU A 435 -12.91 25.68 8.22
N ALA A 436 -14.18 25.66 8.62
CA ALA A 436 -14.93 24.41 8.86
C ALA A 436 -15.15 23.54 7.60
N GLU A 437 -15.06 24.12 6.39
CA GLU A 437 -15.03 23.36 5.15
C GLU A 437 -13.62 22.85 4.84
N VAL A 438 -12.59 23.65 5.13
CA VAL A 438 -11.19 23.24 5.00
C VAL A 438 -10.89 22.06 5.93
N GLU A 439 -11.23 22.14 7.22
CA GLU A 439 -10.95 21.10 8.23
C GLU A 439 -11.62 19.76 7.92
N ARG A 440 -12.71 19.75 7.13
CA ARG A 440 -13.33 18.50 6.67
C ARG A 440 -12.47 17.77 5.62
N ILE A 441 -11.59 18.49 4.94
CA ILE A 441 -10.74 17.99 3.85
C ILE A 441 -9.28 17.84 4.31
N ASP A 442 -8.77 18.83 5.05
CA ASP A 442 -7.43 18.86 5.67
C ASP A 442 -7.57 19.19 7.17
N PRO A 443 -7.86 18.19 8.02
CA PRO A 443 -8.18 18.40 9.44
C PRO A 443 -7.09 19.09 10.26
N CYS A 444 -5.84 19.05 9.80
CA CYS A 444 -4.70 19.65 10.49
C CYS A 444 -4.29 21.00 9.90
N CYS A 445 -5.06 21.52 8.92
CA CYS A 445 -4.71 22.67 8.09
C CYS A 445 -3.24 22.63 7.65
N SER A 446 -2.77 21.42 7.31
CA SER A 446 -1.38 21.18 6.94
C SER A 446 -1.00 22.01 5.73
N ALA A 447 -1.94 22.22 4.80
CA ALA A 447 -1.78 23.03 3.60
C ALA A 447 -1.33 24.48 3.85
N PHE A 448 -1.63 25.04 5.03
CA PHE A 448 -1.34 26.43 5.37
C PHE A 448 -0.10 26.60 6.26
N ARG A 449 0.58 25.49 6.59
CA ARG A 449 1.77 25.55 7.46
C ARG A 449 2.97 26.07 6.70
N ASN A 450 3.41 27.26 7.08
CA ASN A 450 4.62 27.89 6.57
C ASN A 450 5.86 27.43 7.36
N ILE A 451 6.97 27.17 6.67
CA ILE A 451 8.27 26.99 7.32
C ILE A 451 8.97 28.34 7.41
N ASN A 452 9.11 28.87 8.62
CA ASN A 452 9.64 30.20 8.89
C ASN A 452 10.96 30.22 9.67
N ALA A 453 11.25 29.18 10.44
CA ALA A 453 12.46 29.08 11.25
C ALA A 453 13.29 27.82 10.93
N PRO A 454 14.63 27.83 11.14
CA PRO A 454 15.48 26.65 10.93
C PRO A 454 15.01 25.43 11.73
N GLU A 455 14.53 25.63 12.96
CA GLU A 455 14.03 24.56 13.83
C GLU A 455 12.77 23.89 13.29
N GLU A 456 11.94 24.62 12.55
CA GLU A 456 10.75 24.09 11.88
C GLU A 456 11.15 23.28 10.64
N TYR A 457 12.16 23.75 9.91
CA TYR A 457 12.75 23.00 8.80
C TYR A 457 13.34 21.66 9.24
N TYR A 458 14.11 21.63 10.35
CA TYR A 458 14.67 20.38 10.87
C TYR A 458 13.57 19.41 11.35
N ARG A 459 12.54 19.90 12.05
CA ARG A 459 11.37 19.08 12.42
C ARG A 459 10.66 18.48 11.21
N PHE A 460 10.46 19.28 10.17
CA PHE A 460 9.84 18.85 8.92
C PHE A 460 10.71 17.85 8.14
N ARG A 461 12.03 18.06 8.09
CA ARG A 461 12.98 17.18 7.39
C ARG A 461 13.06 15.78 8.03
N ASP A 462 13.03 15.72 9.35
CA ASP A 462 13.30 14.49 10.10
C ASP A 462 12.01 13.67 10.38
N GLY A 463 10.88 14.02 9.73
CA GLY A 463 9.64 13.24 9.74
C GLY A 463 8.73 13.44 10.96
N GLY A 464 8.92 14.53 11.72
CA GLY A 464 8.06 14.87 12.85
C GLY A 464 6.84 15.68 12.42
N GLY A 465 5.75 14.99 12.02
CA GLY A 465 4.46 15.60 11.70
C GLY A 465 3.33 14.58 11.77
#